data_AF-N1RWA3-F1
#
_entry.id   AF-N1RWA3-F1
#
_cell.length_a   1.000
_cell.length_b   1.000
_cell.length_c   1.000
_cell.angle_alpha   90.00
_cell.angle_beta   90.00
_cell.angle_gamma   90.00
#
_symmetry.space_group_name_H-M   'P 1'
#
loop_
_entity.id
_entity.type
_entity.pdbx_description
1 polymer ?
#
loop_
_entity_poly.entity_id
_entity_poly.type
_entity_poly.pdbx_seq_one_letter_code
_entity_poly.pdbx_strand_id
1 'polypeptide(L)'
;MLSNLIGGIGYFHGHQLIDRSYAPEYEEQNDGFWEEAAQAKARTQPELEGPYELFTSVPSRPFFPRGFLWDEGFHLIPIADWDIDLTLEIVKSWYNTMDEDGWIAREQILGHEARSKVPPEFQVQFPHYANPPTLFLIIEGFMERLRASNGTKSEAKERILGADPLQTAHLDNIELGENYLRKLYPLLRQQYDWFRKTQRGDIKNYDREAYSTKEAYRWRGRTETHILTSGLDDYPRPQPPSPGELHVDLMSWVGLMTKSLMNIADALGMAEDVNEYRKNLDGIEHNLNDLHWSDEDGCYCDATIDDYEEHALVCHKGYISLFPFLVGLMKADDPKLGKILDLVGDEEHLWSPHGIRSLSKKDEFYATGENYWRSPVWMPINYLALSQLQNVASQEGPYRGKAKDLFTRLRKNLVDTVYKSWEETGFAWEQYNPDTGAGQRTQHFTGWTSLVVKIMAMEDPSQEAHAKDEL
;
A
#
# COMPACT_ATOMS: atom_id res chain seq x y z
N MET A 1 -7.97 13.07 -15.99
CA MET A 1 -7.58 12.50 -14.68
C MET A 1 -6.29 13.12 -14.15
N LEU A 2 -5.14 12.95 -14.81
CA LEU A 2 -3.84 13.49 -14.33
C LEU A 2 -3.88 14.99 -13.98
N SER A 3 -4.48 15.84 -14.82
CA SER A 3 -4.60 17.28 -14.52
C SER A 3 -5.41 17.59 -13.25
N ASN A 4 -6.42 16.77 -12.93
CA ASN A 4 -7.21 16.93 -11.69
C ASN A 4 -6.44 16.43 -10.47
N LEU A 5 -5.64 15.36 -10.62
CA LEU A 5 -4.73 14.89 -9.57
C LEU A 5 -3.69 15.96 -9.23
N ILE A 6 -2.99 16.49 -10.24
CA ILE A 6 -2.01 17.58 -10.06
C ILE A 6 -2.72 18.84 -9.52
N GLY A 7 -3.92 19.16 -10.02
CA GLY A 7 -4.73 20.26 -9.50
C GLY A 7 -5.29 20.04 -8.08
N GLY A 8 -5.11 18.86 -7.51
CA GLY A 8 -5.37 18.54 -6.11
C GLY A 8 -4.16 18.76 -5.20
N ILE A 9 -2.97 18.99 -5.75
CA ILE A 9 -1.78 19.32 -4.95
C ILE A 9 -2.00 20.65 -4.23
N GLY A 10 -1.77 20.64 -2.92
CA GLY A 10 -1.93 21.79 -2.04
C GLY A 10 -0.74 21.96 -1.11
N TYR A 11 -0.60 23.17 -0.57
CA TYR A 11 0.29 23.48 0.53
C TYR A 11 -0.54 23.78 1.78
N PHE A 12 -0.25 23.05 2.85
CA PHE A 12 -0.97 23.12 4.12
C PHE A 12 0.01 23.50 5.23
N HIS A 13 -0.43 24.33 6.17
CA HIS A 13 0.37 24.73 7.31
C HIS A 13 -0.49 24.90 8.56
N GLY A 14 -0.06 24.33 9.69
CA GLY A 14 -0.80 24.45 10.94
C GLY A 14 -0.42 23.41 11.97
N HIS A 15 -1.19 23.36 13.05
CA HIS A 15 -1.00 22.41 14.14
C HIS A 15 -1.94 21.21 13.98
N GLN A 16 -1.43 20.03 14.28
CA GLN A 16 -2.18 18.77 14.41
C GLN A 16 -2.70 18.62 15.84
N LEU A 17 -3.70 17.76 16.04
CA LEU A 17 -4.10 17.28 17.36
C LEU A 17 -3.53 15.88 17.57
N ILE A 18 -2.61 15.73 18.51
CA ILE A 18 -1.90 14.47 18.75
C ILE A 18 -2.08 14.06 20.22
N ASP A 19 -2.41 12.79 20.44
CA ASP A 19 -2.40 12.16 21.77
C ASP A 19 -1.09 11.38 21.97
N ARG A 20 -0.17 11.95 22.75
CA ARG A 20 1.09 11.32 23.18
C ARG A 20 1.03 10.77 24.61
N SER A 21 -0.16 10.48 25.13
CA SER A 21 -0.30 9.94 26.49
C SER A 21 0.30 8.54 26.65
N TYR A 22 0.36 7.76 25.56
CA TYR A 22 0.78 6.35 25.58
C TYR A 22 0.11 5.57 26.72
N ALA A 23 -1.22 5.76 26.85
CA ALA A 23 -2.01 5.09 27.88
C ALA A 23 -1.77 3.56 27.83
N PRO A 24 -1.61 2.88 28.98
CA PRO A 24 -1.31 1.44 29.01
C PRO A 24 -2.32 0.58 28.22
N GLU A 25 -3.57 1.02 28.11
CA GLU A 25 -4.61 0.35 27.33
C GLU A 25 -4.29 0.26 25.82
N TYR A 26 -3.41 1.15 25.32
CA TYR A 26 -2.94 1.12 23.94
C TYR A 26 -1.88 0.04 23.68
N GLU A 27 -1.39 -0.66 24.71
CA GLU A 27 -0.50 -1.81 24.53
C GLU A 27 -1.24 -3.04 23.98
N GLU A 28 -2.56 -3.10 24.15
CA GLU A 28 -3.44 -4.14 23.60
C GLU A 28 -3.00 -5.58 23.95
N GLN A 29 -2.68 -5.80 25.23
CA GLN A 29 -2.14 -7.08 25.73
C GLN A 29 -3.21 -8.07 26.24
N ASN A 30 -4.39 -7.57 26.61
CA ASN A 30 -5.45 -8.38 27.20
C ASN A 30 -6.57 -8.65 26.19
N ASP A 31 -7.32 -9.73 26.39
CA ASP A 31 -8.60 -9.93 25.71
C ASP A 31 -9.54 -8.77 26.03
N GLY A 32 -10.36 -8.35 25.05
CA GLY A 32 -11.21 -7.17 25.23
C GLY A 32 -10.47 -5.83 25.10
N PHE A 33 -9.20 -5.81 24.66
CA PHE A 33 -8.40 -4.59 24.57
C PHE A 33 -9.06 -3.43 23.81
N TRP A 34 -9.96 -3.72 22.86
CA TRP A 34 -10.63 -2.70 22.07
C TRP A 34 -11.58 -1.83 22.94
N GLU A 35 -12.18 -2.41 23.99
CA GLU A 35 -13.01 -1.66 24.94
C GLU A 35 -12.14 -0.79 25.83
N GLU A 36 -11.04 -1.32 26.35
CA GLU A 36 -10.07 -0.59 27.16
C GLU A 36 -9.46 0.60 26.38
N ALA A 37 -9.05 0.35 25.12
CA ALA A 37 -8.54 1.38 24.23
C ALA A 37 -9.61 2.43 23.90
N ALA A 38 -10.87 2.03 23.69
CA ALA A 38 -11.96 2.99 23.49
C ALA A 38 -12.21 3.87 24.72
N GLN A 39 -12.14 3.30 25.93
CA GLN A 39 -12.26 4.05 27.18
C GLN A 39 -11.07 5.02 27.37
N ALA A 40 -9.86 4.61 27.00
CA ALA A 40 -8.68 5.48 27.01
C ALA A 40 -8.82 6.64 26.02
N LYS A 41 -9.30 6.39 24.80
CA LYS A 41 -9.60 7.44 23.81
C LYS A 41 -10.67 8.41 24.30
N ALA A 42 -11.71 7.93 24.99
CA ALA A 42 -12.79 8.80 25.48
C ALA A 42 -12.33 9.83 26.54
N ARG A 43 -11.22 9.56 27.23
CA ARG A 43 -10.62 10.45 28.24
C ARG A 43 -9.33 11.11 27.77
N THR A 44 -9.00 11.01 26.47
CA THR A 44 -7.80 11.61 25.89
C THR A 44 -7.81 13.13 26.04
N GLN A 45 -6.63 13.70 26.25
CA GLN A 45 -6.40 15.14 26.24
C GLN A 45 -5.33 15.43 25.18
N PRO A 46 -5.73 15.49 23.90
CA PRO A 46 -4.80 15.68 22.81
C PRO A 46 -4.24 17.10 22.83
N GLU A 47 -2.97 17.24 22.52
CA GLU A 47 -2.30 18.53 22.46
C GLU A 47 -2.17 19.01 21.02
N LEU A 48 -2.11 20.34 20.85
CA LEU A 48 -1.76 20.93 19.57
C LEU A 48 -0.25 20.84 19.38
N GLU A 49 0.18 20.12 18.35
CA GLU A 49 1.60 19.94 18.02
C GLU A 49 1.90 20.53 16.63
N GLY A 50 3.07 21.14 16.48
CA GLY A 50 3.51 21.84 15.27
C GLY A 50 4.08 23.24 15.57
N PRO A 51 4.04 24.17 14.60
CA PRO A 51 3.39 24.03 13.30
C PRO A 51 4.13 23.05 12.39
N TYR A 52 3.36 22.28 11.62
CA TYR A 52 3.85 21.51 10.48
C TYR A 52 3.50 22.22 9.19
N GLU A 53 4.26 21.91 8.14
CA GLU A 53 3.92 22.23 6.76
C GLU A 53 3.91 20.95 5.91
N LEU A 54 3.01 20.89 4.95
CA LEU A 54 2.89 19.76 4.05
C LEU A 54 2.49 20.22 2.64
N PHE A 55 3.33 19.89 1.66
CA PHE A 55 3.07 20.01 0.24
C PHE A 55 2.75 18.62 -0.31
N THR A 56 1.49 18.39 -0.69
CA THR A 56 0.96 17.04 -0.96
C THR A 56 -0.22 17.08 -1.91
N SER A 57 -0.47 15.97 -2.60
CA SER A 57 -1.76 15.73 -3.26
C SER A 57 -2.85 15.31 -2.27
N VAL A 58 -4.10 15.27 -2.72
CA VAL A 58 -5.27 14.97 -1.87
C VAL A 58 -6.23 13.99 -2.57
N PRO A 59 -6.91 13.08 -1.85
CA PRO A 59 -7.76 12.07 -2.48
C PRO A 59 -8.96 12.65 -3.25
N SER A 60 -9.60 13.66 -2.68
CA SER A 60 -10.73 14.38 -3.28
C SER A 60 -10.81 15.79 -2.74
N ARG A 61 -10.68 16.80 -3.60
CA ARG A 61 -10.75 18.22 -3.21
C ARG A 61 -12.03 18.61 -2.44
N PRO A 62 -13.25 18.16 -2.81
CA PRO A 62 -14.45 18.56 -2.07
C PRO A 62 -14.63 17.87 -0.70
N PHE A 63 -14.16 16.62 -0.55
CA PHE A 63 -14.45 15.78 0.63
C PHE A 63 -13.23 15.55 1.52
N PHE A 64 -12.08 15.34 0.91
CA PHE A 64 -10.82 14.99 1.57
C PHE A 64 -9.68 15.96 1.16
N PRO A 65 -9.79 17.29 1.37
CA PRO A 65 -8.76 18.25 0.96
C PRO A 65 -7.58 18.31 1.94
N ARG A 66 -6.91 17.17 2.16
CA ARG A 66 -5.77 17.03 3.07
C ARG A 66 -4.94 15.80 2.72
N GLY A 67 -3.73 15.71 3.27
CA GLY A 67 -2.83 14.58 3.04
C GLY A 67 -3.28 13.33 3.78
N PHE A 68 -3.27 12.19 3.09
CA PHE A 68 -3.44 10.85 3.65
C PHE A 68 -2.21 10.01 3.29
N LEU A 69 -1.55 9.45 4.30
CA LEU A 69 -0.22 8.85 4.16
C LEU A 69 -0.24 7.66 3.19
N TRP A 70 -1.20 6.76 3.34
CA TRP A 70 -1.26 5.57 2.48
C TRP A 70 -1.76 5.89 1.06
N ASP A 71 -2.64 6.88 0.89
CA ASP A 71 -3.10 7.33 -0.43
C ASP A 71 -1.95 7.93 -1.25
N GLU A 72 -1.03 8.66 -0.61
CA GLU A 72 -0.04 9.48 -1.33
C GLU A 72 0.90 8.64 -2.20
N GLY A 73 1.31 7.46 -1.76
CA GLY A 73 2.09 6.55 -2.61
C GLY A 73 1.37 6.21 -3.92
N PHE A 74 0.04 6.06 -3.89
CA PHE A 74 -0.77 5.81 -5.09
C PHE A 74 -0.98 7.07 -5.94
N HIS A 75 -1.11 8.23 -5.30
CA HIS A 75 -1.17 9.51 -6.01
C HIS A 75 0.11 9.79 -6.79
N LEU A 76 1.25 9.50 -6.18
CA LEU A 76 2.55 9.86 -6.73
C LEU A 76 2.98 8.96 -7.89
N ILE A 77 2.45 7.74 -8.03
CA ILE A 77 2.78 6.84 -9.14
C ILE A 77 2.58 7.51 -10.52
N PRO A 78 1.39 8.02 -10.88
CA PRO A 78 1.19 8.70 -12.15
C PRO A 78 1.86 10.08 -12.22
N ILE A 79 2.09 10.76 -11.08
CA ILE A 79 2.82 12.04 -11.05
C ILE A 79 4.29 11.79 -11.39
N ALA A 80 4.90 10.73 -10.87
CA ALA A 80 6.30 10.38 -11.10
C ALA A 80 6.64 10.10 -12.58
N ASP A 81 5.67 9.60 -13.35
CA ASP A 81 5.82 9.43 -14.80
C ASP A 81 5.86 10.77 -15.54
N TRP A 82 5.19 11.78 -15.00
CA TRP A 82 5.11 13.13 -15.58
C TRP A 82 6.23 14.06 -15.10
N ASP A 83 6.47 14.08 -13.79
CA ASP A 83 7.41 14.96 -13.10
C ASP A 83 7.93 14.26 -11.84
N ILE A 84 9.12 13.67 -11.96
CA ILE A 84 9.74 12.92 -10.87
C ILE A 84 10.29 13.86 -9.81
N ASP A 85 10.81 15.03 -10.19
CA ASP A 85 11.34 16.02 -9.25
C ASP A 85 10.23 16.60 -8.35
N LEU A 86 9.06 16.91 -8.91
CA LEU A 86 7.87 17.28 -8.12
C LEU A 86 7.49 16.17 -7.14
N THR A 87 7.53 14.92 -7.60
CA THR A 87 7.24 13.75 -6.76
C THR A 87 8.21 13.65 -5.58
N LEU A 88 9.51 13.86 -5.82
CA LEU A 88 10.54 13.82 -4.78
C LEU A 88 10.41 14.96 -3.77
N GLU A 89 9.95 16.15 -4.18
CA GLU A 89 9.64 17.24 -3.25
C GLU A 89 8.42 16.93 -2.37
N ILE A 90 7.38 16.28 -2.91
CA ILE A 90 6.23 15.81 -2.11
C ILE A 90 6.67 14.75 -1.09
N VAL A 91 7.43 13.74 -1.52
CA VAL A 91 8.00 12.71 -0.62
C VAL A 91 8.77 13.37 0.53
N LYS A 92 9.68 14.30 0.20
CA LYS A 92 10.46 15.04 1.18
C LYS A 92 9.55 15.83 2.14
N SER A 93 8.50 16.46 1.63
CA SER A 93 7.53 17.17 2.47
C SER A 93 6.82 16.26 3.46
N TRP A 94 6.49 15.01 3.09
CA TRP A 94 5.92 14.03 4.01
C TRP A 94 6.90 13.62 5.09
N TYR A 95 8.15 13.29 4.73
CA TYR A 95 9.17 12.90 5.72
C TYR A 95 9.57 14.04 6.65
N ASN A 96 9.40 15.30 6.27
CA ASN A 96 9.57 16.45 7.17
C ASN A 96 8.50 16.52 8.29
N THR A 97 7.40 15.79 8.17
CA THR A 97 6.36 15.70 9.23
C THR A 97 6.61 14.55 10.20
N MET A 98 7.64 13.73 9.96
CA MET A 98 7.98 12.59 10.80
C MET A 98 8.55 13.05 12.15
N ASP A 99 8.14 12.38 13.23
CA ASP A 99 8.67 12.66 14.57
C ASP A 99 10.01 11.95 14.84
N GLU A 100 10.59 12.18 16.02
CA GLU A 100 11.87 11.60 16.43
C GLU A 100 11.84 10.06 16.58
N ASP A 101 10.66 9.45 16.69
CA ASP A 101 10.53 8.00 16.80
C ASP A 101 10.38 7.33 15.43
N GLY A 102 10.07 8.08 14.38
CA GLY A 102 9.85 7.58 13.02
C GLY A 102 8.37 7.47 12.62
N TRP A 103 7.46 8.03 13.42
CA TRP A 103 6.04 8.04 13.13
C TRP A 103 5.66 9.21 12.21
N ILE A 104 4.74 8.95 11.29
CA ILE A 104 4.06 9.95 10.46
C ILE A 104 2.55 9.76 10.63
N ALA A 105 1.83 10.84 10.97
CA ALA A 105 0.38 10.78 11.09
C ALA A 105 -0.27 10.31 9.78
N ARG A 106 -1.20 9.35 9.89
CA ARG A 106 -1.92 8.77 8.74
C ARG A 106 -2.75 9.80 7.99
N GLU A 107 -3.23 10.82 8.69
CA GLU A 107 -4.10 11.87 8.17
C GLU A 107 -3.63 13.23 8.68
N GLN A 108 -3.18 14.09 7.77
CA GLN A 108 -2.48 15.34 8.09
C GLN A 108 -3.47 16.51 8.17
N ILE A 109 -4.02 16.74 9.37
CA ILE A 109 -5.09 17.73 9.60
C ILE A 109 -4.50 19.03 10.15
N LEU A 110 -3.92 19.84 9.25
CA LEU A 110 -3.16 21.03 9.62
C LEU A 110 -4.04 22.28 9.76
N GLY A 111 -4.26 22.73 11.00
CA GLY A 111 -4.97 23.99 11.27
C GLY A 111 -6.50 23.92 11.24
N HIS A 112 -7.15 25.06 11.50
CA HIS A 112 -8.61 25.13 11.64
C HIS A 112 -9.37 24.88 10.33
N GLU A 113 -8.81 25.28 9.19
CA GLU A 113 -9.43 25.07 7.88
C GLU A 113 -9.55 23.57 7.57
N ALA A 114 -8.46 22.81 7.72
CA ALA A 114 -8.48 21.37 7.54
C ALA A 114 -9.44 20.69 8.55
N ARG A 115 -9.36 21.05 9.83
CA ARG A 115 -10.24 20.52 10.89
C ARG A 115 -11.72 20.76 10.62
N SER A 116 -12.10 21.85 9.94
CA SER A 116 -13.50 22.13 9.59
C SER A 116 -14.15 21.08 8.67
N LYS A 117 -13.33 20.25 8.01
CA LYS A 117 -13.74 19.17 7.11
C LYS A 117 -13.65 17.78 7.73
N VAL A 118 -13.29 17.67 9.01
CA VAL A 118 -13.09 16.39 9.69
C VAL A 118 -13.96 16.32 10.95
N PRO A 119 -14.83 15.30 11.10
CA PRO A 119 -15.55 15.09 12.34
C PRO A 119 -14.59 14.99 13.55
N PRO A 120 -14.94 15.58 14.72
CA PRO A 120 -14.04 15.63 15.88
C PRO A 120 -13.43 14.29 16.30
N GLU A 121 -14.18 13.20 16.17
CA GLU A 121 -13.78 11.83 16.50
C GLU A 121 -12.62 11.30 15.65
N PHE A 122 -12.36 11.89 14.47
CA PHE A 122 -11.26 11.51 13.58
C PHE A 122 -10.10 12.52 13.58
N GLN A 123 -10.20 13.61 14.33
CA GLN A 123 -9.16 14.66 14.31
C GLN A 123 -7.88 14.26 15.05
N VAL A 124 -8.02 13.49 16.13
CA VAL A 124 -6.89 13.12 16.99
C VAL A 124 -6.07 12.02 16.34
N GLN A 125 -4.77 12.25 16.22
CA GLN A 125 -3.80 11.28 15.72
C GLN A 125 -3.06 10.61 16.89
N PHE A 126 -2.68 9.35 16.70
CA PHE A 126 -2.06 8.51 17.74
C PHE A 126 -0.72 7.94 17.24
N PRO A 127 0.42 8.26 17.89
CA PRO A 127 1.75 7.84 17.42
C PRO A 127 2.06 6.34 17.42
N HIS A 128 1.19 5.51 17.98
CA HIS A 128 1.32 4.05 17.94
C HIS A 128 0.48 3.42 16.81
N TYR A 129 -0.29 4.22 16.07
CA TYR A 129 -1.08 3.79 14.93
C TYR A 129 -0.32 3.99 13.63
N ALA A 130 -0.09 2.88 12.94
CA ALA A 130 0.54 2.83 11.63
C ALA A 130 -0.47 2.94 10.49
N ASN A 131 0.07 3.08 9.28
CA ASN A 131 -0.67 2.99 8.03
C ASN A 131 0.26 2.41 6.94
N PRO A 132 -0.26 1.75 5.88
CA PRO A 132 0.58 1.16 4.85
C PRO A 132 1.63 2.13 4.30
N PRO A 133 2.92 1.72 4.22
CA PRO A 133 4.05 2.58 3.89
C PRO A 133 4.18 2.79 2.37
N THR A 134 3.11 3.23 1.70
CA THR A 134 3.02 3.24 0.23
C THR A 134 4.00 4.21 -0.44
N LEU A 135 4.56 5.19 0.28
CA LEU A 135 5.66 6.03 -0.20
C LEU A 135 6.89 5.21 -0.60
N PHE A 136 7.09 4.02 -0.02
CA PHE A 136 8.17 3.11 -0.43
C PHE A 136 8.03 2.62 -1.88
N LEU A 137 6.81 2.54 -2.42
CA LEU A 137 6.57 2.21 -3.84
C LEU A 137 7.21 3.26 -4.77
N ILE A 138 7.18 4.53 -4.36
CA ILE A 138 7.75 5.64 -5.11
C ILE A 138 9.28 5.61 -5.06
N ILE A 139 9.85 5.32 -3.88
CA ILE A 139 11.30 5.28 -3.72
C ILE A 139 11.89 4.09 -4.49
N GLU A 140 11.23 2.93 -4.46
CA GLU A 140 11.63 1.76 -5.25
C GLU A 140 11.61 2.10 -6.75
N GLY A 141 10.51 2.66 -7.27
CA GLY A 141 10.39 3.06 -8.67
C GLY A 141 11.40 4.14 -9.10
N PHE A 142 11.70 5.11 -8.23
CA PHE A 142 12.73 6.11 -8.49
C PHE A 142 14.13 5.47 -8.56
N MET A 143 14.46 4.59 -7.62
CA MET A 143 15.73 3.89 -7.56
C MET A 143 15.96 2.99 -8.78
N GLU A 144 14.95 2.23 -9.20
CA GLU A 144 15.00 1.40 -10.40
C GLU A 144 15.27 2.23 -11.67
N ARG A 145 14.55 3.36 -11.82
CA ARG A 145 14.76 4.28 -12.94
C ARG A 145 16.15 4.92 -12.92
N LEU A 146 16.64 5.32 -11.74
CA LEU A 146 17.98 5.90 -11.57
C LEU A 146 19.08 4.89 -11.97
N ARG A 147 18.95 3.63 -11.55
CA ARG A 147 19.88 2.55 -11.93
C ARG A 147 19.83 2.24 -13.43
N ALA A 148 18.63 2.20 -14.02
CA ALA A 148 18.47 1.98 -15.45
C ALA A 148 19.20 3.06 -16.27
N SER A 149 19.09 4.34 -15.86
CA SER A 149 19.82 5.45 -16.47
C SER A 149 21.34 5.33 -16.37
N ASN A 150 21.87 4.71 -15.30
CA ASN A 150 23.31 4.49 -15.10
C ASN A 150 23.84 3.30 -15.94
N GLY A 151 23.05 2.24 -16.09
CA GLY A 151 23.43 1.01 -16.82
C GLY A 151 23.39 1.12 -18.34
N THR A 152 22.54 1.98 -18.91
CA THR A 152 22.53 2.26 -20.35
C THR A 152 23.39 3.48 -20.68
N LYS A 153 24.66 3.27 -21.06
CA LYS A 153 25.29 4.19 -22.02
C LYS A 153 24.64 3.97 -23.38
N SER A 154 23.56 4.67 -23.71
CA SER A 154 23.11 4.76 -25.10
C SER A 154 22.06 5.84 -25.27
N GLU A 155 22.43 6.79 -26.12
CA GLU A 155 21.64 7.27 -27.26
C GLU A 155 20.13 7.43 -27.03
N ALA A 156 19.71 8.70 -27.01
CA ALA A 156 18.44 9.16 -27.57
C ALA A 156 17.24 8.22 -27.39
N LYS A 157 16.94 7.81 -26.16
CA LYS A 157 15.56 7.43 -25.85
C LYS A 157 14.72 8.69 -25.97
N GLU A 158 13.64 8.57 -26.74
CA GLU A 158 12.63 9.59 -26.99
C GLU A 158 12.45 10.45 -25.74
N ARG A 159 13.10 11.63 -25.72
CA ARG A 159 12.64 12.71 -24.86
C ARG A 159 11.16 12.81 -25.17
N ILE A 160 10.31 12.80 -24.16
CA ILE A 160 9.00 13.44 -24.34
C ILE A 160 9.36 14.82 -24.91
N LEU A 161 9.05 15.05 -26.19
CA LEU A 161 9.41 16.27 -26.90
C LEU A 161 8.76 17.43 -26.12
N GLY A 162 9.54 18.07 -25.24
CA GLY A 162 9.06 19.14 -24.36
C GLY A 162 9.18 18.93 -22.84
N ALA A 163 9.78 17.84 -22.32
CA ALA A 163 10.06 17.75 -20.88
C ALA A 163 11.03 18.87 -20.45
N ASP A 164 10.61 19.67 -19.46
CA ASP A 164 11.45 20.71 -18.88
C ASP A 164 12.62 20.01 -18.15
N PRO A 165 13.89 20.42 -18.37
CA PRO A 165 15.05 19.84 -17.68
C PRO A 165 14.92 19.75 -16.15
N LEU A 166 14.02 20.53 -15.54
CA LEU A 166 13.73 20.48 -14.10
C LEU A 166 12.82 19.33 -13.67
N GLN A 167 12.07 18.70 -14.57
CA GLN A 167 11.11 17.63 -14.25
C GLN A 167 11.77 16.27 -14.04
N THR A 168 13.00 16.11 -14.55
CA THR A 168 13.78 14.86 -14.54
C THR A 168 15.20 15.05 -14.03
N ALA A 169 15.51 16.20 -13.39
CA ALA A 169 16.87 16.55 -12.99
C ALA A 169 17.50 15.50 -12.07
N HIS A 170 16.74 14.92 -11.12
CA HIS A 170 17.26 13.86 -10.24
C HIS A 170 17.51 12.51 -10.96
N LEU A 171 16.90 12.28 -12.13
CA LEU A 171 17.17 11.09 -12.96
C LEU A 171 18.28 11.35 -13.99
N ASP A 172 18.34 12.56 -14.53
CA ASP A 172 19.32 12.95 -15.55
C ASP A 172 20.71 13.21 -14.95
N ASN A 173 20.77 13.59 -13.67
CA ASN A 173 22.00 13.76 -12.91
C ASN A 173 22.08 12.73 -11.77
N ILE A 174 22.87 11.69 -12.00
CA ILE A 174 23.05 10.57 -11.06
C ILE A 174 23.57 11.05 -9.70
N GLU A 175 24.50 12.00 -9.65
CA GLU A 175 25.03 12.52 -8.38
C GLU A 175 23.94 13.22 -7.56
N LEU A 176 23.05 13.95 -8.23
CA LEU A 176 21.90 14.58 -7.58
C LEU A 176 20.91 13.54 -7.04
N GLY A 177 20.55 12.55 -7.86
CA GLY A 177 19.67 11.45 -7.46
C GLY A 177 20.22 10.61 -6.30
N GLU A 178 21.51 10.25 -6.34
CA GLU A 178 22.18 9.54 -5.25
C GLU A 178 22.26 10.39 -3.97
N ASN A 179 22.55 11.68 -4.08
CA ASN A 179 22.58 12.58 -2.93
C ASN A 179 21.19 12.71 -2.27
N TYR A 180 20.13 12.78 -3.08
CA TYR A 180 18.75 12.72 -2.57
C TYR A 180 18.50 11.43 -1.78
N LEU A 181 18.83 10.26 -2.35
CA LEU A 181 18.69 8.98 -1.66
C LEU A 181 19.50 8.91 -0.36
N ARG A 182 20.75 9.40 -0.35
CA ARG A 182 21.59 9.43 0.86
C ARG A 182 21.00 10.28 1.98
N LYS A 183 20.31 11.37 1.65
CA LYS A 183 19.62 12.23 2.64
C LYS A 183 18.32 11.62 3.14
N LEU A 184 17.58 10.97 2.26
CA LEU A 184 16.30 10.35 2.60
C LEU A 184 16.46 9.03 3.37
N TYR A 185 17.51 8.27 3.06
CA TYR A 185 17.72 6.91 3.60
C TYR A 185 17.65 6.79 5.13
N PRO A 186 18.28 7.67 5.94
CA PRO A 186 18.15 7.61 7.40
C PRO A 186 16.69 7.75 7.87
N LEU A 187 15.88 8.57 7.19
CA LEU A 187 14.46 8.76 7.52
C LEU A 187 13.64 7.51 7.16
N LEU A 188 13.93 6.88 6.01
CA LEU A 188 13.30 5.60 5.63
C LEU A 188 13.62 4.50 6.64
N ARG A 189 14.89 4.41 7.07
CA ARG A 189 15.33 3.45 8.09
C ARG A 189 14.64 3.70 9.42
N GLN A 190 14.54 4.97 9.85
CA GLN A 190 13.86 5.34 11.09
C GLN A 190 12.37 4.95 11.07
N GLN A 191 11.66 5.25 9.98
CA GLN A 191 10.27 4.82 9.81
C GLN A 191 10.13 3.29 9.81
N TYR A 192 11.06 2.58 9.16
CA TYR A 192 11.08 1.12 9.14
C TYR A 192 11.30 0.51 10.53
N ASP A 193 12.27 1.02 11.29
CA ASP A 193 12.56 0.57 12.64
C ASP A 193 11.38 0.84 13.59
N TRP A 194 10.75 2.01 13.45
CA TRP A 194 9.51 2.36 14.13
C TRP A 194 8.38 1.38 13.84
N PHE A 195 8.15 1.10 12.55
CA PHE A 195 7.07 0.23 12.09
C PHE A 195 7.26 -1.20 12.61
N ARG A 196 8.49 -1.73 12.52
CA ARG A 196 8.85 -3.06 13.04
C ARG A 196 8.71 -3.17 14.55
N LYS A 197 9.06 -2.10 15.28
CA LYS A 197 8.99 -2.07 16.75
C LYS A 197 7.55 -1.98 17.23
N THR A 198 6.76 -1.05 16.70
CA THR A 198 5.41 -0.73 17.20
C THR A 198 4.35 -1.73 16.75
N GLN A 199 4.51 -2.32 15.55
CA GLN A 199 3.52 -3.24 14.99
C GLN A 199 3.92 -4.72 15.19
N ARG A 200 4.88 -5.01 16.08
CA ARG A 200 5.35 -6.38 16.32
C ARG A 200 4.23 -7.26 16.87
N GLY A 201 4.07 -8.43 16.26
CA GLY A 201 3.16 -9.48 16.72
C GLY A 201 3.84 -10.41 17.72
N ASP A 202 3.03 -11.11 18.52
CA ASP A 202 3.54 -12.08 19.47
C ASP A 202 3.66 -13.48 18.83
N ILE A 203 4.86 -14.04 18.88
CA ILE A 203 5.15 -15.41 18.45
C ILE A 203 5.42 -16.30 19.66
N LYS A 204 5.99 -15.74 20.73
CA LYS A 204 6.66 -16.53 21.78
C LYS A 204 5.71 -17.02 22.85
N ASN A 205 4.60 -16.33 23.07
CA ASN A 205 3.65 -16.68 24.11
C ASN A 205 2.57 -17.67 23.63
N TYR A 206 2.61 -18.09 22.37
CA TYR A 206 1.62 -18.98 21.74
C TYR A 206 2.31 -20.18 21.07
N ASP A 207 1.57 -21.26 20.83
CA ASP A 207 2.12 -22.45 20.16
C ASP A 207 2.22 -22.22 18.65
N ARG A 208 3.37 -21.67 18.23
CA ARG A 208 3.66 -21.26 16.84
C ARG A 208 5.01 -21.77 16.41
N GLU A 209 5.03 -22.45 15.27
CA GLU A 209 6.26 -22.78 14.56
C GLU A 209 6.54 -21.70 13.52
N ALA A 210 7.68 -21.02 13.64
CA ALA A 210 8.10 -19.97 12.71
C ALA A 210 9.61 -20.02 12.53
N TYR A 211 10.09 -19.92 11.30
CA TYR A 211 11.52 -19.83 10.98
C TYR A 211 12.23 -18.69 11.74
N SER A 212 11.59 -17.52 11.86
CA SER A 212 12.09 -16.39 12.64
C SER A 212 11.20 -16.08 13.83
N THR A 213 11.76 -16.06 15.04
CA THR A 213 11.03 -15.61 16.25
C THR A 213 10.88 -14.08 16.35
N LYS A 214 11.20 -13.34 15.29
CA LYS A 214 11.19 -11.86 15.27
C LYS A 214 10.24 -11.28 14.23
N GLU A 215 10.02 -11.99 13.13
CA GLU A 215 9.27 -11.47 11.98
C GLU A 215 7.83 -11.95 12.03
N ALA A 216 7.00 -11.27 12.81
CA ALA A 216 5.54 -11.40 12.74
C ALA A 216 4.93 -10.08 13.22
N TYR A 217 3.79 -9.70 12.65
CA TYR A 217 3.28 -8.35 12.80
C TYR A 217 1.77 -8.34 12.99
N ARG A 218 1.28 -7.41 13.82
CA ARG A 218 -0.13 -7.20 14.10
C ARG A 218 -0.45 -5.70 14.07
N TRP A 219 -1.52 -5.35 13.36
CA TRP A 219 -2.01 -3.98 13.29
C TRP A 219 -2.50 -3.56 14.68
N ARG A 220 -2.03 -2.41 15.17
CA ARG A 220 -2.56 -1.76 16.37
C ARG A 220 -3.78 -0.89 16.04
N GLY A 221 -4.62 -0.66 17.03
CA GLY A 221 -5.79 0.22 16.93
C GLY A 221 -7.02 -0.42 16.32
N ARG A 222 -7.08 -1.77 16.24
CA ARG A 222 -8.28 -2.44 15.75
C ARG A 222 -9.43 -2.35 16.77
N THR A 223 -10.63 -2.38 16.24
CA THR A 223 -11.88 -2.56 16.98
C THR A 223 -12.46 -3.94 16.64
N GLU A 224 -13.64 -4.26 17.17
CA GLU A 224 -14.37 -5.47 16.79
C GLU A 224 -14.66 -5.52 15.29
N THR A 225 -15.01 -4.38 14.70
CA THR A 225 -15.55 -4.33 13.34
C THR A 225 -14.61 -3.73 12.31
N HIS A 226 -13.55 -3.03 12.75
CA HIS A 226 -12.67 -2.27 11.85
C HIS A 226 -11.18 -2.31 12.24
N ILE A 227 -10.31 -2.25 11.22
CA ILE A 227 -8.86 -1.99 11.36
C ILE A 227 -8.46 -0.79 10.48
N LEU A 228 -8.75 0.42 10.93
CA LEU A 228 -8.48 1.68 10.20
C LEU A 228 -6.99 1.89 9.87
N THR A 229 -6.12 1.34 10.70
CA THR A 229 -4.67 1.42 10.52
C THR A 229 -4.18 0.60 9.33
N SER A 230 -4.93 -0.44 8.92
CA SER A 230 -4.58 -1.24 7.74
C SER A 230 -4.87 -0.53 6.41
N GLY A 231 -5.72 0.50 6.42
CA GLY A 231 -6.27 1.13 5.21
C GLY A 231 -7.41 0.35 4.56
N LEU A 232 -7.70 -0.88 5.04
CA LEU A 232 -8.81 -1.73 4.59
C LEU A 232 -9.84 -1.87 5.73
N ASP A 233 -10.48 -0.76 6.06
CA ASP A 233 -11.21 -0.50 7.30
C ASP A 233 -12.13 -1.64 7.76
N ASP A 234 -13.13 -2.02 6.96
CA ASP A 234 -14.15 -3.03 7.30
C ASP A 234 -13.85 -4.42 6.73
N TYR A 235 -12.66 -4.66 6.16
CA TYR A 235 -12.31 -6.00 5.66
C TYR A 235 -12.40 -7.03 6.80
N PRO A 236 -13.00 -8.22 6.59
CA PRO A 236 -13.17 -9.19 7.67
C PRO A 236 -11.83 -9.75 8.17
N ARG A 237 -11.67 -9.76 9.49
CA ARG A 237 -10.45 -10.13 10.24
C ARG A 237 -10.81 -11.19 11.29
N PRO A 238 -9.84 -11.85 11.94
CA PRO A 238 -10.12 -12.81 13.01
C PRO A 238 -11.11 -12.27 14.05
N GLN A 239 -12.03 -13.14 14.48
CA GLN A 239 -13.06 -12.86 15.49
C GLN A 239 -13.07 -13.95 16.56
N PRO A 240 -13.19 -13.59 17.85
CA PRO A 240 -13.11 -12.21 18.38
C PRO A 240 -11.70 -11.62 18.20
N PRO A 241 -11.51 -10.29 18.32
CA PRO A 241 -10.18 -9.69 18.30
C PRO A 241 -9.28 -10.29 19.37
N SER A 242 -8.02 -10.60 19.03
CA SER A 242 -7.05 -11.19 19.98
C SER A 242 -5.69 -10.49 19.92
N PRO A 243 -5.00 -10.30 21.08
CA PRO A 243 -3.60 -9.91 21.11
C PRO A 243 -2.68 -10.85 20.32
N GLY A 244 -3.10 -12.11 20.17
CA GLY A 244 -2.40 -13.15 19.43
C GLY A 244 -2.49 -13.03 17.92
N GLU A 245 -3.29 -12.14 17.35
CA GLU A 245 -3.40 -12.03 15.89
C GLU A 245 -2.09 -11.71 15.20
N LEU A 246 -1.93 -12.18 13.96
CA LEU A 246 -0.89 -11.75 13.04
C LEU A 246 -1.56 -11.43 11.69
N HIS A 247 -1.16 -10.33 11.06
CA HIS A 247 -1.79 -9.85 9.84
C HIS A 247 -0.85 -9.98 8.64
N VAL A 248 -1.32 -10.69 7.61
CA VAL A 248 -0.46 -11.04 6.46
C VAL A 248 -0.19 -9.84 5.56
N ASP A 249 -1.14 -8.93 5.42
CA ASP A 249 -0.98 -7.67 4.69
C ASP A 249 0.08 -6.78 5.36
N LEU A 250 0.04 -6.67 6.69
CA LEU A 250 1.03 -5.92 7.45
C LEU A 250 2.43 -6.52 7.28
N MET A 251 2.56 -7.83 7.43
CA MET A 251 3.84 -8.51 7.24
C MET A 251 4.39 -8.34 5.83
N SER A 252 3.51 -8.35 4.84
CA SER A 252 3.86 -8.07 3.44
C SER A 252 4.37 -6.64 3.26
N TRP A 253 3.73 -5.65 3.88
CA TRP A 253 4.22 -4.27 3.88
C TRP A 253 5.60 -4.12 4.50
N VAL A 254 5.87 -4.81 5.62
CA VAL A 254 7.22 -4.81 6.22
C VAL A 254 8.22 -5.44 5.26
N GLY A 255 7.86 -6.54 4.59
CA GLY A 255 8.69 -7.16 3.56
C GLY A 255 9.03 -6.21 2.41
N LEU A 256 8.06 -5.43 1.93
CA LEU A 256 8.30 -4.37 0.94
C LEU A 256 9.31 -3.34 1.46
N MET A 257 9.11 -2.82 2.68
CA MET A 257 10.04 -1.85 3.27
C MET A 257 11.46 -2.43 3.38
N THR A 258 11.60 -3.67 3.86
CA THR A 258 12.89 -4.37 3.99
C THR A 258 13.57 -4.52 2.63
N LYS A 259 12.84 -4.97 1.61
CA LYS A 259 13.34 -5.15 0.25
C LYS A 259 13.80 -3.81 -0.35
N SER A 260 12.99 -2.77 -0.22
CA SER A 260 13.31 -1.43 -0.72
C SER A 260 14.54 -0.84 -0.02
N LEU A 261 14.65 -0.95 1.30
CA LEU A 261 15.85 -0.52 2.04
C LEU A 261 17.09 -1.30 1.64
N MET A 262 16.98 -2.62 1.47
CA MET A 262 18.07 -3.46 0.99
C MET A 262 18.57 -2.99 -0.39
N ASN A 263 17.66 -2.71 -1.31
CA ASN A 263 18.01 -2.24 -2.66
C ASN A 263 18.66 -0.85 -2.65
N ILE A 264 18.18 0.07 -1.81
CA ILE A 264 18.78 1.40 -1.66
C ILE A 264 20.16 1.29 -1.00
N ALA A 265 20.29 0.52 0.08
CA ALA A 265 21.56 0.28 0.76
C ALA A 265 22.61 -0.31 -0.18
N ASP A 266 22.22 -1.29 -0.99
CA ASP A 266 23.06 -1.90 -2.03
C ASP A 266 23.49 -0.86 -3.07
N ALA A 267 22.57 0.00 -3.54
CA ALA A 267 22.90 1.08 -4.47
C ALA A 267 23.90 2.09 -3.89
N LEU A 268 23.81 2.35 -2.58
CA LEU A 268 24.63 3.33 -1.88
C LEU A 268 25.96 2.75 -1.35
N GLY A 269 26.21 1.45 -1.52
CA GLY A 269 27.42 0.75 -1.08
C GLY A 269 27.45 0.41 0.42
N MET A 270 26.29 0.27 1.06
CA MET A 270 26.13 0.09 2.51
C MET A 270 26.03 -1.40 2.87
N ALA A 271 27.14 -2.12 2.79
CA ALA A 271 27.18 -3.59 2.89
C ALA A 271 26.66 -4.16 4.22
N GLU A 272 26.83 -3.46 5.34
CA GLU A 272 26.33 -3.90 6.66
C GLU A 272 24.80 -3.91 6.69
N ASP A 273 24.19 -2.80 6.27
CA ASP A 273 22.74 -2.65 6.15
C ASP A 273 22.14 -3.67 5.18
N VAL A 274 22.80 -3.91 4.03
CA VAL A 274 22.38 -4.97 3.09
C VAL A 274 22.33 -6.35 3.76
N ASN A 275 23.33 -6.70 4.58
CA ASN A 275 23.36 -7.99 5.26
C ASN A 275 22.27 -8.10 6.34
N GLU A 276 22.02 -7.00 7.06
CA GLU A 276 20.93 -6.91 8.03
C GLU A 276 19.56 -7.13 7.35
N TYR A 277 19.27 -6.36 6.30
CA TYR A 277 18.00 -6.45 5.59
C TYR A 277 17.82 -7.78 4.86
N ARG A 278 18.89 -8.36 4.30
CA ARG A 278 18.81 -9.70 3.72
C ARG A 278 18.34 -10.75 4.73
N LYS A 279 18.88 -10.70 5.96
CA LYS A 279 18.48 -11.62 7.03
C LYS A 279 17.04 -11.38 7.47
N ASN A 280 16.64 -10.11 7.58
CA ASN A 280 15.27 -9.74 7.92
C ASN A 280 14.28 -10.21 6.84
N LEU A 281 14.59 -9.98 5.56
CA LEU A 281 13.76 -10.37 4.43
C LEU A 281 13.64 -11.89 4.32
N ASP A 282 14.75 -12.63 4.50
CA ASP A 282 14.73 -14.10 4.58
C ASP A 282 13.79 -14.59 5.68
N GLY A 283 13.83 -13.96 6.86
CA GLY A 283 12.90 -14.26 7.94
C GLY A 283 11.44 -13.97 7.60
N ILE A 284 11.16 -12.86 6.90
CA ILE A 284 9.82 -12.48 6.47
C ILE A 284 9.28 -13.45 5.40
N GLU A 285 10.07 -13.77 4.38
CA GLU A 285 9.65 -14.67 3.30
C GLU A 285 9.33 -16.08 3.81
N HIS A 286 10.12 -16.62 4.74
CA HIS A 286 9.82 -17.91 5.36
C HIS A 286 8.58 -17.84 6.24
N ASN A 287 8.50 -16.85 7.14
CA ASN A 287 7.36 -16.74 8.05
C ASN A 287 6.03 -16.39 7.36
N LEU A 288 6.04 -15.75 6.19
CA LEU A 288 4.84 -15.62 5.36
C LEU A 288 4.27 -16.99 4.96
N ASN A 289 5.14 -18.00 4.79
CA ASN A 289 4.71 -19.36 4.54
C ASN A 289 4.34 -20.07 5.85
N ASP A 290 5.20 -20.03 6.87
CA ASP A 290 5.00 -20.77 8.11
C ASP A 290 3.76 -20.32 8.89
N LEU A 291 3.46 -19.00 8.89
CA LEU A 291 2.43 -18.40 9.74
C LEU A 291 1.17 -17.98 8.99
N HIS A 292 1.18 -17.93 7.65
CA HIS A 292 0.08 -17.32 6.91
C HIS A 292 -0.39 -18.13 5.71
N TRP A 293 0.29 -19.20 5.29
CA TRP A 293 -0.16 -20.00 4.15
C TRP A 293 -1.07 -21.14 4.57
N SER A 294 -2.32 -21.14 4.10
CA SER A 294 -3.25 -22.26 4.25
C SER A 294 -3.14 -23.19 3.04
N ASP A 295 -2.66 -24.42 3.25
CA ASP A 295 -2.66 -25.44 2.19
C ASP A 295 -4.06 -25.89 1.80
N GLU A 296 -4.98 -25.92 2.78
CA GLU A 296 -6.39 -26.25 2.62
C GLU A 296 -7.10 -25.22 1.72
N ASP A 297 -6.95 -23.92 2.03
CA ASP A 297 -7.59 -22.85 1.27
C ASP A 297 -6.84 -22.48 -0.01
N GLY A 298 -5.56 -22.80 -0.07
CA GLY A 298 -4.68 -22.46 -1.19
C GLY A 298 -4.39 -20.97 -1.30
N CYS A 299 -4.40 -20.24 -0.19
CA CYS A 299 -4.12 -18.79 -0.17
C CYS A 299 -3.45 -18.36 1.14
N TYR A 300 -3.00 -17.11 1.18
CA TYR A 300 -2.53 -16.49 2.41
C TYR A 300 -3.70 -15.97 3.26
N CYS A 301 -3.54 -16.05 4.57
CA CYS A 301 -4.57 -15.76 5.56
C CYS A 301 -3.99 -14.98 6.73
N ASP A 302 -4.82 -14.18 7.40
CA ASP A 302 -4.46 -13.71 8.73
C ASP A 302 -4.42 -14.90 9.69
N ALA A 303 -3.62 -14.77 10.76
CA ALA A 303 -3.52 -15.78 11.80
C ALA A 303 -4.04 -15.25 13.13
N THR A 304 -4.49 -16.17 13.96
CA THR A 304 -4.91 -15.94 15.34
C THR A 304 -4.46 -17.13 16.19
N ILE A 305 -5.02 -17.23 17.39
CA ILE A 305 -4.95 -18.40 18.25
C ILE A 305 -6.34 -18.98 18.44
N ASP A 306 -6.45 -20.29 18.60
CA ASP A 306 -7.69 -20.95 18.99
C ASP A 306 -7.90 -20.96 20.52
N ASP A 307 -8.96 -21.63 20.98
CA ASP A 307 -9.29 -21.75 22.41
C ASP A 307 -8.21 -22.49 23.24
N TYR A 308 -7.25 -23.15 22.58
CA TYR A 308 -6.13 -23.87 23.19
C TYR A 308 -4.79 -23.11 23.03
N GLU A 309 -4.84 -21.86 22.57
CA GLU A 309 -3.66 -21.03 22.28
C GLU A 309 -2.78 -21.56 21.13
N GLU A 310 -3.33 -22.46 20.31
CA GLU A 310 -2.67 -23.03 19.13
C GLU A 310 -2.84 -22.11 17.91
N HIS A 311 -1.85 -22.12 17.02
CA HIS A 311 -1.90 -21.33 15.79
C HIS A 311 -3.09 -21.71 14.90
N ALA A 312 -3.91 -20.71 14.54
CA ALA A 312 -5.05 -20.89 13.65
C ALA A 312 -5.04 -19.84 12.52
N LEU A 313 -5.44 -20.26 11.31
CA LEU A 313 -5.57 -19.39 10.14
C LEU A 313 -7.04 -18.98 9.92
N VAL A 314 -7.26 -17.70 9.62
CA VAL A 314 -8.58 -17.15 9.28
C VAL A 314 -8.54 -16.62 7.86
N CYS A 315 -9.14 -17.39 6.96
CA CYS A 315 -9.00 -17.22 5.52
C CYS A 315 -10.21 -16.51 4.89
N HIS A 316 -10.22 -15.18 4.96
CA HIS A 316 -11.12 -14.37 4.15
C HIS A 316 -10.49 -14.11 2.79
N LYS A 317 -10.84 -14.90 1.77
CA LYS A 317 -10.27 -14.77 0.41
C LYS A 317 -10.61 -13.41 -0.19
N GLY A 318 -9.61 -12.59 -0.43
CA GLY A 318 -9.77 -11.23 -0.94
C GLY A 318 -8.44 -10.54 -1.12
N TYR A 319 -8.43 -9.21 -1.11
CA TYR A 319 -7.19 -8.43 -1.26
C TYR A 319 -6.11 -8.86 -0.28
N ILE A 320 -6.41 -9.06 1.01
CA ILE A 320 -5.44 -9.48 2.04
C ILE A 320 -4.74 -10.79 1.68
N SER A 321 -5.47 -11.77 1.14
CA SER A 321 -4.88 -13.04 0.70
C SER A 321 -3.89 -12.91 -0.46
N LEU A 322 -3.91 -11.79 -1.17
CA LEU A 322 -3.02 -11.52 -2.31
C LEU A 322 -1.78 -10.74 -1.92
N PHE A 323 -1.68 -10.18 -0.70
CA PHE A 323 -0.64 -9.19 -0.38
C PHE A 323 0.80 -9.63 -0.65
N PRO A 324 1.24 -10.86 -0.30
CA PRO A 324 2.59 -11.31 -0.63
C PRO A 324 2.88 -11.23 -2.14
N PHE A 325 1.89 -11.52 -2.98
CA PHE A 325 1.97 -11.31 -4.43
C PHE A 325 1.96 -9.82 -4.78
N LEU A 326 1.02 -9.03 -4.25
CA LEU A 326 0.82 -7.61 -4.60
C LEU A 326 2.06 -6.73 -4.35
N VAL A 327 2.86 -7.03 -3.33
CA VAL A 327 4.10 -6.30 -3.02
C VAL A 327 5.37 -6.97 -3.57
N GLY A 328 5.23 -8.02 -4.39
CA GLY A 328 6.35 -8.65 -5.09
C GLY A 328 7.32 -9.41 -4.18
N LEU A 329 6.80 -10.16 -3.21
CA LEU A 329 7.54 -11.07 -2.32
C LEU A 329 7.47 -12.54 -2.76
N MET A 330 6.68 -12.85 -3.79
CA MET A 330 6.59 -14.21 -4.35
C MET A 330 7.54 -14.39 -5.53
N LYS A 331 8.18 -15.58 -5.61
CA LYS A 331 9.06 -15.94 -6.72
C LYS A 331 8.24 -16.43 -7.92
N ALA A 332 8.73 -16.17 -9.14
CA ALA A 332 8.03 -16.48 -10.39
C ALA A 332 7.84 -17.99 -10.64
N ASP A 333 8.63 -18.84 -9.97
CA ASP A 333 8.59 -20.30 -10.05
C ASP A 333 7.94 -20.98 -8.84
N ASP A 334 7.50 -20.21 -7.83
CA ASP A 334 6.85 -20.75 -6.63
C ASP A 334 5.49 -21.39 -6.97
N PRO A 335 5.23 -22.68 -6.66
CA PRO A 335 3.93 -23.31 -6.84
C PRO A 335 2.74 -22.54 -6.24
N LYS A 336 2.95 -21.82 -5.13
CA LYS A 336 1.92 -21.00 -4.47
C LYS A 336 1.47 -19.84 -5.35
N LEU A 337 2.36 -19.27 -6.17
CA LEU A 337 2.02 -18.23 -7.14
C LEU A 337 0.94 -18.74 -8.10
N GLY A 338 1.02 -19.99 -8.52
CA GLY A 338 0.00 -20.64 -9.34
C GLY A 338 -1.40 -20.56 -8.71
N LYS A 339 -1.52 -20.92 -7.43
CA LYS A 339 -2.79 -20.87 -6.68
C LYS A 339 -3.29 -19.42 -6.49
N ILE A 340 -2.38 -18.47 -6.25
CA ILE A 340 -2.75 -17.05 -6.14
C ILE A 340 -3.28 -16.51 -7.47
N LEU A 341 -2.64 -16.83 -8.59
CA LEU A 341 -3.13 -16.42 -9.91
C LEU A 341 -4.46 -17.10 -10.27
N ASP A 342 -4.68 -18.34 -9.84
CA ASP A 342 -5.99 -19.00 -9.94
C ASP A 342 -7.06 -18.23 -9.16
N LEU A 343 -6.79 -17.85 -7.92
CA LEU A 343 -7.73 -17.07 -7.09
C LEU A 343 -8.04 -15.70 -7.70
N VAL A 344 -7.02 -15.01 -8.23
CA VAL A 344 -7.20 -13.72 -8.93
C VAL A 344 -8.13 -13.88 -10.13
N GLY A 345 -7.95 -14.95 -10.91
CA GLY A 345 -8.70 -15.22 -12.14
C GLY A 345 -10.07 -15.88 -11.96
N ASP A 346 -10.47 -16.23 -10.73
CA ASP A 346 -11.68 -17.00 -10.45
C ASP A 346 -12.92 -16.10 -10.34
N GLU A 347 -13.87 -16.26 -11.26
CA GLU A 347 -15.12 -15.47 -11.33
C GLU A 347 -16.05 -15.70 -10.12
N GLU A 348 -16.00 -16.90 -9.54
CA GLU A 348 -16.75 -17.29 -8.35
C GLU A 348 -16.12 -16.75 -7.07
N HIS A 349 -14.88 -16.25 -7.15
CA HIS A 349 -14.22 -15.56 -6.05
C HIS A 349 -13.97 -14.09 -6.40
N LEU A 350 -12.77 -13.74 -6.87
CA LEU A 350 -12.31 -12.36 -6.95
C LEU A 350 -12.48 -11.71 -8.32
N TRP A 351 -12.54 -12.48 -9.40
CA TRP A 351 -12.58 -11.90 -10.75
C TRP A 351 -13.96 -11.33 -11.10
N SER A 352 -13.99 -10.07 -11.56
CA SER A 352 -15.20 -9.47 -12.11
C SER A 352 -14.95 -8.81 -13.48
N PRO A 353 -16.03 -8.54 -14.26
CA PRO A 353 -15.92 -7.75 -15.49
C PRO A 353 -15.41 -6.32 -15.28
N HIS A 354 -15.30 -5.88 -14.01
CA HIS A 354 -14.95 -4.51 -13.64
C HIS A 354 -13.63 -4.38 -12.87
N GLY A 355 -12.96 -5.51 -12.61
CA GLY A 355 -11.71 -5.59 -11.85
C GLY A 355 -11.73 -6.70 -10.79
N ILE A 356 -10.68 -6.78 -9.98
CA ILE A 356 -10.60 -7.72 -8.86
C ILE A 356 -11.40 -7.16 -7.68
N ARG A 357 -12.33 -7.97 -7.17
CA ARG A 357 -13.16 -7.66 -5.98
C ARG A 357 -12.29 -7.60 -4.73
N SER A 358 -12.65 -6.72 -3.81
CA SER A 358 -11.96 -6.64 -2.52
C SER A 358 -12.11 -7.92 -1.70
N LEU A 359 -13.27 -8.57 -1.75
CA LEU A 359 -13.60 -9.79 -1.03
C LEU A 359 -14.27 -10.80 -1.96
N SER A 360 -14.04 -12.09 -1.72
CA SER A 360 -14.64 -13.19 -2.47
C SER A 360 -16.16 -13.20 -2.38
N LYS A 361 -16.83 -13.46 -3.51
CA LYS A 361 -18.28 -13.70 -3.56
C LYS A 361 -18.78 -14.84 -2.66
N LYS A 362 -17.90 -15.77 -2.27
CA LYS A 362 -18.24 -16.89 -1.38
C LYS A 362 -18.01 -16.59 0.09
N ASP A 363 -17.36 -15.49 0.42
CA ASP A 363 -17.15 -15.09 1.80
C ASP A 363 -18.48 -14.66 2.43
N GLU A 364 -18.74 -15.06 3.67
CA GLU A 364 -19.99 -14.75 4.36
C GLU A 364 -20.21 -13.24 4.58
N PHE A 365 -19.13 -12.45 4.59
CA PHE A 365 -19.18 -11.01 4.73
C PHE A 365 -19.32 -10.27 3.40
N TYR A 366 -19.39 -10.96 2.27
CA TYR A 366 -19.52 -10.33 0.95
C TYR A 366 -20.77 -9.45 0.86
N ALA A 367 -20.59 -8.19 0.47
CA ALA A 367 -21.65 -7.18 0.37
C ALA A 367 -22.44 -6.92 1.67
N THR A 368 -21.83 -7.18 2.84
CA THR A 368 -22.43 -6.93 4.16
C THR A 368 -21.89 -5.66 4.82
N GLY A 369 -22.48 -5.26 5.95
CA GLY A 369 -21.99 -4.15 6.77
C GLY A 369 -22.04 -2.82 6.03
N GLU A 370 -20.97 -2.04 6.16
CA GLU A 370 -20.83 -0.81 5.37
C GLU A 370 -20.60 -1.13 3.90
N ASN A 371 -20.05 -2.31 3.57
CA ASN A 371 -19.66 -2.71 2.22
C ASN A 371 -18.66 -1.73 1.59
N TYR A 372 -17.55 -1.49 2.28
CA TYR A 372 -16.47 -0.62 1.82
C TYR A 372 -15.37 -1.49 1.17
N TRP A 373 -14.73 -2.36 1.95
CA TRP A 373 -13.73 -3.35 1.52
C TRP A 373 -14.30 -4.78 1.45
N ARG A 374 -15.63 -4.95 1.44
CA ARG A 374 -16.32 -6.25 1.42
C ARG A 374 -16.97 -6.66 0.09
N SER A 375 -16.61 -6.04 -1.02
CA SER A 375 -17.00 -6.42 -2.39
C SER A 375 -16.43 -5.50 -3.47
N PRO A 376 -16.38 -4.16 -3.26
CA PRO A 376 -16.08 -3.21 -4.34
C PRO A 376 -14.71 -3.39 -4.96
N VAL A 377 -14.57 -2.88 -6.17
CA VAL A 377 -13.30 -2.83 -6.90
C VAL A 377 -12.59 -1.52 -6.57
N TRP A 378 -11.36 -1.63 -6.07
CA TRP A 378 -10.53 -0.50 -5.70
C TRP A 378 -9.30 -0.43 -6.60
N MET A 379 -9.08 0.74 -7.20
CA MET A 379 -7.95 0.98 -8.11
C MET A 379 -6.56 0.74 -7.49
N PRO A 380 -6.24 1.12 -6.24
CA PRO A 380 -4.87 0.98 -5.72
C PRO A 380 -4.43 -0.48 -5.67
N ILE A 381 -5.28 -1.38 -5.17
CA ILE A 381 -4.97 -2.80 -5.08
C ILE A 381 -4.95 -3.47 -6.44
N ASN A 382 -5.88 -3.09 -7.33
CA ASN A 382 -5.90 -3.58 -8.71
C ASN A 382 -4.66 -3.14 -9.51
N TYR A 383 -4.14 -1.94 -9.26
CA TYR A 383 -2.89 -1.48 -9.84
C TYR A 383 -1.70 -2.32 -9.37
N LEU A 384 -1.60 -2.62 -8.07
CA LEU A 384 -0.55 -3.51 -7.55
C LEU A 384 -0.63 -4.89 -8.20
N ALA A 385 -1.85 -5.44 -8.35
CA ALA A 385 -2.05 -6.72 -9.04
C ALA A 385 -1.59 -6.66 -10.50
N LEU A 386 -1.95 -5.60 -11.25
CA LEU A 386 -1.47 -5.41 -12.63
C LEU A 386 0.04 -5.29 -12.72
N SER A 387 0.67 -4.52 -11.83
CA SER A 387 2.12 -4.36 -11.77
C SER A 387 2.81 -5.72 -11.61
N GLN A 388 2.32 -6.55 -10.69
CA GLN A 388 2.92 -7.86 -10.42
C GLN A 388 2.58 -8.91 -11.48
N LEU A 389 1.39 -8.85 -12.10
CA LEU A 389 1.06 -9.66 -13.27
C LEU A 389 2.02 -9.33 -14.44
N GLN A 390 2.32 -8.05 -14.67
CA GLN A 390 3.28 -7.63 -15.68
C GLN A 390 4.70 -8.12 -15.35
N ASN A 391 5.10 -8.03 -14.08
CA ASN A 391 6.38 -8.52 -13.59
C ASN A 391 6.54 -10.04 -13.78
N VAL A 392 5.52 -10.84 -13.44
CA VAL A 392 5.55 -12.30 -13.68
C VAL A 392 5.52 -12.62 -15.18
N ALA A 393 4.80 -11.84 -15.98
CA ALA A 393 4.71 -12.01 -17.43
C ALA A 393 6.04 -11.71 -18.17
N SER A 394 6.92 -10.88 -17.58
CA SER A 394 8.23 -10.53 -18.14
C SER A 394 9.32 -11.55 -17.78
N GLN A 395 9.14 -12.32 -16.71
CA GLN A 395 10.10 -13.33 -16.24
C GLN A 395 9.86 -14.70 -16.89
N GLU A 396 10.92 -15.51 -16.99
CA GLU A 396 10.78 -16.93 -17.32
C GLU A 396 10.19 -17.69 -16.13
N GLY A 397 9.21 -18.56 -16.39
CA GLY A 397 8.57 -19.35 -15.34
C GLY A 397 7.30 -20.03 -15.83
N PRO A 398 6.81 -21.05 -15.08
CA PRO A 398 5.64 -21.83 -15.47
C PRO A 398 4.35 -21.00 -15.53
N TYR A 399 4.29 -19.88 -14.82
CA TYR A 399 3.09 -19.04 -14.71
C TYR A 399 3.06 -17.84 -15.66
N ARG A 400 4.12 -17.64 -16.44
CA ARG A 400 4.27 -16.50 -17.36
C ARG A 400 3.04 -16.33 -18.27
N GLY A 401 2.58 -17.41 -18.90
CA GLY A 401 1.44 -17.37 -19.82
C GLY A 401 0.12 -16.99 -19.13
N LYS A 402 -0.13 -17.53 -17.92
CA LYS A 402 -1.31 -17.19 -17.11
C LYS A 402 -1.28 -15.73 -16.68
N ALA A 403 -0.13 -15.23 -16.25
CA ALA A 403 0.04 -13.83 -15.86
C ALA A 403 -0.20 -12.86 -17.03
N LYS A 404 0.27 -13.19 -18.25
CA LYS A 404 -0.01 -12.43 -19.48
C LYS A 404 -1.51 -12.30 -19.74
N ASP A 405 -2.24 -13.42 -19.73
CA ASP A 405 -3.68 -13.43 -19.98
C ASP A 405 -4.46 -12.62 -18.94
N LEU A 406 -4.18 -12.85 -17.65
CA LEU A 406 -4.81 -12.10 -16.56
C LEU A 406 -4.53 -10.61 -16.66
N PHE A 407 -3.29 -10.21 -16.96
CA PHE A 407 -2.91 -8.81 -17.15
C PHE A 407 -3.75 -8.15 -18.23
N THR A 408 -3.78 -8.74 -19.44
CA THR A 408 -4.48 -8.16 -20.60
C THR A 408 -5.97 -7.97 -20.31
N ARG A 409 -6.63 -8.99 -19.75
CA ARG A 409 -8.07 -8.91 -19.43
C ARG A 409 -8.34 -7.93 -18.29
N LEU A 410 -7.54 -7.93 -17.23
CA LEU A 410 -7.75 -7.08 -16.05
C LEU A 410 -7.54 -5.61 -16.40
N ARG A 411 -6.47 -5.32 -17.14
CA ARG A 411 -6.14 -3.97 -17.62
C ARG A 411 -7.31 -3.41 -18.43
N LYS A 412 -7.84 -4.20 -19.37
CA LYS A 412 -9.00 -3.80 -20.17
C LYS A 412 -10.23 -3.52 -19.29
N ASN A 413 -10.58 -4.44 -18.40
CA ASN A 413 -11.75 -4.31 -17.53
C ASN A 413 -11.72 -3.05 -16.67
N LEU A 414 -10.56 -2.73 -16.08
CA LEU A 414 -10.38 -1.54 -15.24
C LEU A 414 -10.47 -0.25 -16.05
N VAL A 415 -9.79 -0.17 -17.20
CA VAL A 415 -9.84 1.02 -18.08
C VAL A 415 -11.26 1.26 -18.57
N ASP A 416 -11.93 0.22 -19.08
CA ASP A 416 -13.32 0.31 -19.55
C ASP A 416 -14.27 0.76 -18.43
N THR A 417 -14.10 0.23 -17.22
CA THR A 417 -14.99 0.54 -16.08
C THR A 417 -14.87 2.00 -15.66
N VAL A 418 -13.63 2.46 -15.44
CA VAL A 418 -13.40 3.86 -15.05
C VAL A 418 -13.83 4.81 -16.16
N TYR A 419 -13.51 4.49 -17.42
CA TYR A 419 -13.87 5.35 -18.56
C TYR A 419 -15.38 5.47 -18.73
N LYS A 420 -16.11 4.34 -18.74
CA LYS A 420 -17.58 4.35 -18.89
C LYS A 420 -18.26 5.07 -17.73
N SER A 421 -17.84 4.79 -16.49
CA SER A 421 -18.40 5.49 -15.33
C SER A 421 -18.10 7.00 -15.40
N TRP A 422 -16.92 7.40 -15.85
CA TRP A 422 -16.58 8.82 -16.03
C TRP A 422 -17.37 9.46 -17.17
N GLU A 423 -17.58 8.77 -18.29
CA GLU A 423 -18.38 9.25 -19.41
C GLU A 423 -19.86 9.44 -19.02
N GLU A 424 -20.40 8.50 -18.24
CA GLU A 424 -21.79 8.52 -17.78
C GLU A 424 -22.04 9.58 -16.70
N THR A 425 -21.12 9.73 -15.73
CA THR A 425 -21.37 10.58 -14.56
C THR A 425 -20.58 11.89 -14.55
N GLY A 426 -19.57 12.03 -15.40
CA GLY A 426 -18.64 13.17 -15.42
C GLY A 426 -17.54 13.15 -14.37
N PHE A 427 -17.42 12.08 -13.55
CA PHE A 427 -16.54 12.04 -12.38
C PHE A 427 -15.73 10.74 -12.27
N ALA A 428 -14.58 10.85 -11.61
CA ALA A 428 -13.89 9.69 -11.04
C ALA A 428 -14.47 9.38 -9.67
N TRP A 429 -14.52 8.09 -9.33
CA TRP A 429 -15.08 7.59 -8.08
C TRP A 429 -14.03 6.86 -7.26
N GLU A 430 -14.28 6.80 -5.95
CA GLU A 430 -13.42 6.17 -4.94
C GLU A 430 -13.30 4.66 -5.16
N GLN A 431 -14.43 4.01 -5.41
CA GLN A 431 -14.55 2.57 -5.67
C GLN A 431 -15.61 2.30 -6.75
N TYR A 432 -15.63 1.09 -7.30
CA TYR A 432 -16.59 0.67 -8.33
C TYR A 432 -17.33 -0.59 -7.94
N ASN A 433 -18.61 -0.67 -8.30
CA ASN A 433 -19.42 -1.86 -8.09
C ASN A 433 -18.90 -3.02 -8.97
N PRO A 434 -18.65 -4.22 -8.42
CA PRO A 434 -18.04 -5.33 -9.14
C PRO A 434 -18.98 -6.02 -10.14
N ASP A 435 -20.29 -5.80 -10.07
CA ASP A 435 -21.27 -6.42 -10.95
C ASP A 435 -21.79 -5.46 -12.04
N THR A 436 -21.85 -4.15 -11.73
CA THR A 436 -22.39 -3.14 -12.66
C THR A 436 -21.35 -2.17 -13.20
N GLY A 437 -20.20 -2.04 -12.55
CA GLY A 437 -19.18 -1.04 -12.89
C GLY A 437 -19.55 0.39 -12.48
N ALA A 438 -20.70 0.60 -11.83
CA ALA A 438 -21.10 1.92 -11.38
C ALA A 438 -20.13 2.45 -10.32
N GLY A 439 -19.69 3.70 -10.47
CA GLY A 439 -18.93 4.40 -9.45
C GLY A 439 -19.72 4.59 -8.15
N GLN A 440 -19.05 4.43 -7.01
CA GLN A 440 -19.68 4.49 -5.69
C GLN A 440 -18.89 5.41 -4.75
N ARG A 441 -19.56 5.83 -3.66
CA ARG A 441 -19.00 6.67 -2.58
C ARG A 441 -18.58 8.05 -3.07
N THR A 442 -17.33 8.44 -2.81
CA THR A 442 -16.86 9.80 -3.02
C THR A 442 -16.67 10.10 -4.50
N GLN A 443 -17.31 11.17 -4.98
CA GLN A 443 -17.09 11.73 -6.32
C GLN A 443 -15.85 12.63 -6.33
N HIS A 444 -15.39 12.99 -7.54
CA HIS A 444 -14.16 13.77 -7.74
C HIS A 444 -12.93 13.10 -7.09
N PHE A 445 -12.94 11.77 -7.03
CA PHE A 445 -11.87 11.01 -6.43
C PHE A 445 -10.74 10.85 -7.44
N THR A 446 -10.05 11.95 -7.74
CA THR A 446 -8.85 11.94 -8.58
C THR A 446 -7.58 11.74 -7.77
N GLY A 447 -7.69 11.14 -6.58
CA GLY A 447 -6.62 10.47 -5.86
C GLY A 447 -6.19 9.18 -6.56
N TRP A 448 -6.24 8.03 -5.86
CA TRP A 448 -5.75 6.76 -6.44
C TRP A 448 -6.46 6.33 -7.73
N THR A 449 -7.69 6.78 -8.01
CA THR A 449 -8.38 6.37 -9.25
C THR A 449 -7.70 6.96 -10.49
N SER A 450 -6.88 8.00 -10.31
CA SER A 450 -5.98 8.51 -11.34
C SER A 450 -4.90 7.52 -11.79
N LEU A 451 -4.66 6.44 -11.05
CA LEU A 451 -3.84 5.30 -11.49
C LEU A 451 -4.32 4.70 -12.82
N VAL A 452 -5.58 4.90 -13.21
CA VAL A 452 -6.07 4.49 -14.55
C VAL A 452 -5.21 5.09 -15.67
N VAL A 453 -4.62 6.28 -15.46
CA VAL A 453 -3.69 6.91 -16.42
C VAL A 453 -2.44 6.06 -16.58
N LYS A 454 -1.85 5.61 -15.46
CA LYS A 454 -0.70 4.70 -15.46
C LYS A 454 -1.07 3.38 -16.12
N ILE A 455 -2.22 2.80 -15.78
CA ILE A 455 -2.72 1.52 -16.33
C ILE A 455 -2.88 1.58 -17.85
N MET A 456 -3.43 2.68 -18.39
CA MET A 456 -3.53 2.88 -19.84
C MET A 456 -2.16 2.93 -20.50
N ALA A 457 -1.13 3.46 -19.84
CA ALA A 457 0.23 3.54 -20.34
C ALA A 457 1.05 2.25 -20.17
N MET A 458 0.59 1.26 -19.38
CA MET A 458 1.30 -0.01 -19.24
C MET A 458 1.30 -0.78 -20.56
N GLU A 459 2.48 -1.22 -21.00
CA GLU A 459 2.67 -2.06 -22.18
C GLU A 459 2.01 -3.43 -21.99
N ASP A 460 1.32 -3.92 -23.03
CA ASP A 460 0.65 -5.21 -23.02
C ASP A 460 1.63 -6.34 -23.34
N PRO A 461 1.98 -7.23 -22.39
CA PRO A 461 2.95 -8.31 -22.62
C PRO A 461 2.47 -9.39 -23.61
N SER A 462 1.19 -9.37 -23.99
CA SER A 462 0.61 -10.25 -25.03
C SER A 462 0.84 -9.72 -26.45
N GLN A 463 1.05 -8.42 -26.60
CA GLN A 463 1.46 -7.82 -27.85
C GLN A 463 2.98 -8.00 -27.96
N GLU A 464 3.43 -9.16 -28.45
CA GLU A 464 4.80 -9.27 -28.96
C GLU A 464 5.05 -8.08 -29.89
N ALA A 465 6.23 -7.48 -29.81
CA ALA A 465 6.65 -6.39 -30.66
C ALA A 465 6.33 -6.74 -32.11
N HIS A 466 5.17 -6.29 -32.60
CA HIS A 466 5.03 -5.95 -33.99
C HIS A 466 6.21 -5.03 -34.21
N ALA A 467 7.17 -5.51 -35.02
CA ALA A 467 8.17 -4.68 -35.60
C ALA A 467 7.50 -3.34 -35.90
N LYS A 468 8.14 -2.24 -35.47
CA LYS A 468 7.88 -0.94 -36.06
C LYS A 468 8.18 -1.10 -37.57
N ASP A 469 7.26 -1.75 -38.29
CA ASP A 469 7.20 -1.81 -39.73
C ASP A 469 6.80 -0.40 -40.11
N GLU A 470 7.84 0.34 -40.46
CA GLU A 470 7.87 1.46 -41.39
C GLU A 470 6.51 2.05 -41.76
N LEU A 471 6.30 3.32 -41.41
CA LEU A 471 5.87 4.36 -42.35
C LEU A 471 6.24 5.75 -41.84
#